data_AF-A0A0E3WDB9-F1
#
_entry.id   AF-A0A0E3WDB9-F1
#
_cell.length_a   1.000
_cell.length_b   1.000
_cell.length_c   1.000
_cell.angle_alpha   90.00
_cell.angle_beta   90.00
_cell.angle_gamma   90.00
#
_symmetry.space_group_name_H-M   'P 1'
#
loop_
_entity.id
_entity.type
_entity.pdbx_description
1 polymer ?
#
loop_
_entity_poly.entity_id
_entity_poly.type
_entity_poly.pdbx_seq_one_letter_code
_entity_poly.pdbx_strand_id
1 'polypeptide(L)'
;MIAKGTQRLSRLSLFFIRLAHNDSMSTPAWLVRITAPALVGAALVASAPMATADPVNDGYLAQLRAAGLSWPPGHEEALIGMAQLICDDLGWGWTADQISRDVHANLDPRGIAVGDVASMVGIAHATYCPNQRCWAPHC
;
A
#
# COMPACT_ATOMS: atom_id res chain seq x y z
N MET A 1 -8.06 -12.66 -4.94
CA MET A 1 -8.21 -12.56 -6.40
C MET A 1 -6.88 -12.15 -6.98
N ILE A 2 -6.26 -13.06 -7.74
CA ILE A 2 -4.91 -12.94 -8.28
C ILE A 2 -5.00 -12.49 -9.74
N ALA A 3 -4.08 -11.60 -10.13
CA ALA A 3 -3.61 -11.32 -11.48
C ALA A 3 -4.59 -10.76 -12.53
N LYS A 4 -4.51 -9.44 -12.78
CA LYS A 4 -4.82 -8.88 -14.11
C LYS A 4 -4.18 -7.51 -14.36
N GLY A 5 -2.86 -7.39 -14.19
CA GLY A 5 -2.16 -6.10 -14.40
C GLY A 5 -0.81 -6.17 -15.11
N THR A 6 -0.18 -7.33 -15.20
CA THR A 6 1.24 -7.47 -15.56
C THR A 6 1.52 -7.69 -17.05
N GLN A 7 0.51 -7.84 -17.91
CA GLN A 7 0.75 -8.22 -19.32
C GLN A 7 0.91 -7.05 -20.30
N ARG A 8 0.49 -5.83 -19.95
CA ARG A 8 0.51 -4.70 -20.92
C ARG A 8 1.87 -4.00 -21.03
N LEU A 9 2.71 -4.11 -20.01
CA LEU A 9 4.01 -3.43 -19.94
C LEU A 9 5.12 -4.18 -20.72
N SER A 10 4.97 -5.50 -20.94
CA SER A 10 6.02 -6.32 -21.56
C SER A 10 6.24 -6.03 -23.06
N ARG A 11 5.22 -5.50 -23.77
CA ARG A 11 5.35 -5.20 -25.21
C ARG A 11 6.06 -3.87 -25.52
N LEU A 12 6.01 -2.88 -24.63
CA LEU A 12 6.72 -1.62 -24.86
C LEU A 12 8.23 -1.75 -24.58
N SER A 13 8.63 -2.57 -23.60
CA SER A 13 10.05 -2.78 -23.28
C SER A 13 10.85 -3.47 -24.40
N LEU A 14 10.21 -4.33 -25.20
CA LEU A 14 10.88 -5.02 -26.31
C LEU A 14 11.13 -4.12 -27.53
N PHE A 15 10.36 -3.05 -27.71
CA PHE A 15 10.52 -2.14 -28.85
C PHE A 15 11.80 -1.30 -28.73
N PHE A 16 12.14 -0.87 -27.51
CA PHE A 16 13.37 -0.09 -27.27
C PHE A 16 14.65 -0.90 -27.42
N ILE A 17 14.63 -2.20 -27.08
CA ILE A 17 15.83 -3.06 -27.16
C ILE A 17 16.26 -3.28 -28.62
N ARG A 18 15.32 -3.24 -29.58
CA ARG A 18 15.61 -3.61 -30.98
C ARG A 18 16.25 -2.51 -31.84
N LEU A 19 16.35 -1.26 -31.35
CA LEU A 19 16.85 -0.12 -32.12
C LEU A 19 18.34 0.19 -31.94
N ALA A 20 19.03 -0.48 -31.01
CA ALA A 20 20.43 -0.17 -30.69
C ALA A 20 21.47 -1.15 -31.28
N HIS A 21 21.10 -1.94 -32.30
CA HIS A 21 22.02 -2.86 -32.98
C HIS A 21 22.15 -2.53 -34.48
N ASN A 22 23.00 -1.56 -34.80
CA ASN A 22 24.01 -1.67 -35.86
C ASN A 22 24.56 -0.29 -36.22
N ASP A 23 25.79 0.00 -35.80
CA ASP A 23 26.75 0.67 -36.67
C ASP A 23 28.16 0.23 -36.27
N SER A 24 28.82 -0.47 -37.20
CA SER A 24 30.17 -1.01 -37.05
C SER A 24 31.20 0.04 -37.42
N MET A 25 32.04 0.47 -36.47
CA MET A 25 33.30 1.18 -36.75
C MET A 25 34.43 0.56 -35.94
N SER A 26 35.37 -0.08 -36.65
CA SER A 26 36.66 -0.52 -36.08
C SER A 26 37.41 0.68 -35.51
N THR A 27 37.59 0.71 -34.19
CA THR A 27 38.40 1.70 -33.47
C THR A 27 39.43 0.98 -32.58
N PRO A 28 40.68 1.48 -32.49
CA PRO A 28 41.82 0.75 -31.93
C PRO A 28 41.68 0.54 -30.41
N ALA A 29 41.91 -0.70 -29.98
CA ALA A 29 41.64 -1.26 -28.65
C ALA A 29 42.44 -0.65 -27.47
N TRP A 30 43.23 0.41 -27.69
CA TRP A 30 44.14 0.94 -26.69
C TRP A 30 43.53 2.02 -25.78
N LEU A 31 42.38 2.61 -26.14
CA LEU A 31 41.69 3.62 -25.33
C LEU A 31 40.63 3.04 -24.36
N VAL A 32 40.42 1.73 -24.36
CA VAL A 32 39.35 1.06 -23.58
C VAL A 32 39.70 0.89 -22.08
N ARG A 33 40.93 1.17 -21.66
CA ARG A 33 41.38 0.82 -20.31
C ARG A 33 41.26 1.90 -19.22
N ILE A 34 40.85 3.14 -19.53
CA ILE A 34 40.75 4.22 -18.52
C ILE A 34 39.35 4.88 -18.42
N THR A 35 38.33 4.30 -19.06
CA THR A 35 36.93 4.73 -18.93
C THR A 35 36.01 3.64 -18.36
N ALA A 36 36.56 2.60 -17.74
CA ALA A 36 35.76 1.50 -17.20
C ALA A 36 35.04 1.77 -15.86
N PRO A 37 35.50 2.63 -14.91
CA PRO A 37 34.76 2.76 -13.65
C PRO A 37 33.61 3.77 -13.68
N ALA A 38 33.59 4.70 -14.65
CA ALA A 38 32.67 5.85 -14.59
C ALA A 38 31.24 5.56 -15.06
N LEU A 39 31.02 4.55 -15.92
CA LEU A 39 29.69 4.28 -16.51
C LEU A 39 28.89 3.19 -15.78
N VAL A 40 29.50 2.41 -14.89
CA VAL A 40 28.77 1.43 -14.06
C VAL A 40 28.07 2.10 -12.86
N GLY A 41 28.47 3.32 -12.50
CA GLY A 41 27.85 4.07 -11.39
C GLY A 41 26.54 4.79 -11.72
N ALA A 42 26.29 5.12 -12.99
CA ALA A 42 25.14 5.96 -13.37
C ALA A 42 23.83 5.18 -13.59
N ALA A 43 23.87 3.86 -13.77
CA ALA A 43 22.68 3.05 -14.05
C ALA A 43 21.88 2.63 -12.79
N LEU A 44 22.45 2.78 -11.58
CA LEU A 44 21.81 2.34 -10.33
C LEU A 44 20.96 3.43 -9.66
N VAL A 45 20.91 4.65 -10.20
CA VAL A 45 19.93 5.68 -9.81
C VAL A 45 18.61 5.43 -10.57
N ALA A 46 18.21 4.17 -10.70
CA ALA A 46 16.90 3.80 -11.19
C ALA A 46 15.91 3.88 -10.01
N SER A 47 15.49 5.11 -9.70
CA SER A 47 14.19 5.45 -9.14
C SER A 47 13.59 4.40 -8.19
N ALA A 48 14.11 4.33 -6.96
CA ALA A 48 13.32 3.75 -5.89
C ALA A 48 12.01 4.55 -5.82
N PRO A 49 10.82 3.92 -5.91
CA PRO A 49 9.58 4.65 -5.75
C PRO A 49 9.62 5.32 -4.38
N MET A 50 9.49 6.64 -4.36
CA MET A 50 9.30 7.36 -3.10
C MET A 50 8.00 6.85 -2.50
N ALA A 51 8.07 6.16 -1.37
CA ALA A 51 6.88 5.82 -0.61
C ALA A 51 6.28 7.14 -0.09
N THR A 52 5.27 7.64 -0.78
CA THR A 52 4.55 8.84 -0.35
C THR A 52 3.66 8.41 0.82
N ALA A 53 4.02 8.79 2.04
CA ALA A 53 3.15 8.64 3.19
C ALA A 53 1.96 9.60 3.03
N ASP A 54 0.76 9.09 3.22
CA ASP A 54 -0.46 9.88 3.16
C ASP A 54 -0.77 10.46 4.55
N PRO A 55 -1.01 11.78 4.68
CA PRO A 55 -1.17 12.41 5.99
C PRO A 55 -2.46 11.98 6.72
N VAL A 56 -3.50 11.51 6.00
CA VAL A 56 -4.71 10.96 6.63
C VAL A 56 -4.39 9.61 7.26
N ASN A 57 -3.65 8.76 6.53
CA ASN A 57 -3.18 7.47 7.03
C ASN A 57 -2.27 7.64 8.25
N ASP A 58 -1.32 8.57 8.21
CA ASP A 58 -0.42 8.84 9.34
C ASP A 58 -1.19 9.34 10.57
N GLY A 59 -2.17 10.22 10.36
CA GLY A 59 -3.04 10.73 11.41
C GLY A 59 -3.94 9.64 12.02
N TYR A 60 -4.46 8.73 11.20
CA TYR A 60 -5.22 7.56 11.65
C TYR A 60 -4.36 6.66 12.56
N LEU A 61 -3.17 6.29 12.12
CA LEU A 61 -2.25 5.45 12.87
C LEU A 61 -1.78 6.14 14.17
N ALA A 62 -1.61 7.46 14.16
CA ALA A 62 -1.29 8.21 15.38
C ALA A 62 -2.43 8.15 16.41
N GLN A 63 -3.68 8.27 15.97
CA GLN A 63 -4.86 8.16 16.84
C GLN A 63 -5.02 6.76 17.43
N LEU A 64 -4.78 5.70 16.64
CA LEU A 64 -4.80 4.33 17.16
C LEU A 64 -3.75 4.14 18.27
N ARG A 65 -2.52 4.65 18.08
CA ARG A 65 -1.49 4.61 19.13
C ARG A 65 -1.88 5.41 20.37
N ALA A 66 -2.50 6.59 20.18
CA ALA A 66 -3.01 7.39 21.30
C ALA A 66 -4.13 6.67 22.08
N ALA A 67 -4.90 5.82 21.41
CA ALA A 67 -5.89 4.93 22.03
C ALA A 67 -5.28 3.66 22.67
N GLY A 68 -3.94 3.50 22.63
CA GLY A 68 -3.24 2.38 23.26
C GLY A 68 -3.00 1.17 22.36
N LEU A 69 -3.43 1.21 21.09
CA LEU A 69 -3.18 0.12 20.16
C LEU A 69 -1.72 0.10 19.72
N SER A 70 -1.16 -1.11 19.61
CA SER A 70 0.19 -1.34 19.11
C SER A 70 0.18 -2.49 18.09
N TRP A 71 1.08 -2.41 17.11
CA TRP A 71 1.23 -3.43 16.08
C TRP A 71 2.70 -3.56 15.68
N PRO A 72 3.11 -4.71 15.11
CA PRO A 72 4.46 -4.87 14.59
C PRO A 72 4.70 -3.95 13.36
N PRO A 73 5.94 -3.54 13.09
CA PRO A 73 6.26 -2.77 11.90
C PRO A 73 5.83 -3.50 10.63
N GLY A 74 5.36 -2.77 9.62
CA GLY A 74 4.88 -3.33 8.35
C GLY A 74 3.41 -3.77 8.34
N HIS A 75 2.67 -3.52 9.41
CA HIS A 75 1.23 -3.84 9.51
C HIS A 75 0.32 -2.61 9.35
N GLU A 76 0.91 -1.45 9.05
CA GLU A 76 0.19 -0.19 8.86
C GLU A 76 -0.84 -0.30 7.72
N GLU A 77 -0.47 -0.92 6.61
CA GLU A 77 -1.34 -1.08 5.44
C GLU A 77 -2.56 -1.96 5.75
N ALA A 78 -2.39 -3.02 6.55
CA ALA A 78 -3.49 -3.85 7.00
C ALA A 78 -4.47 -3.05 7.90
N LEU A 79 -3.96 -2.23 8.82
CA LEU A 79 -4.80 -1.38 9.69
C LEU A 79 -5.57 -0.31 8.90
N ILE A 80 -4.93 0.28 7.89
CA ILE A 80 -5.57 1.24 6.98
C ILE A 80 -6.63 0.53 6.13
N GLY A 81 -6.32 -0.66 5.59
CA GLY A 81 -7.26 -1.48 4.83
C GLY A 81 -8.50 -1.86 5.65
N MET A 82 -8.31 -2.25 6.92
CA MET A 82 -9.42 -2.51 7.84
C MET A 82 -10.31 -1.28 8.06
N ALA A 83 -9.71 -0.08 8.14
CA ALA A 83 -10.46 1.16 8.30
C ALA A 83 -11.37 1.46 7.10
N GLN A 84 -10.92 1.13 5.88
CA GLN A 84 -11.73 1.25 4.68
C GLN A 84 -12.88 0.24 4.65
N LEU A 85 -12.63 -1.01 5.06
CA LEU A 85 -13.66 -2.04 5.18
C LEU A 85 -14.75 -1.67 6.19
N ILE A 86 -14.38 -1.02 7.30
CA ILE A 86 -15.35 -0.49 8.26
C ILE A 86 -16.35 0.46 7.60
N CYS A 87 -15.91 1.33 6.67
CA CYS A 87 -16.82 2.20 5.93
C CYS A 87 -17.79 1.40 5.04
N ASP A 88 -17.33 0.31 4.43
CA ASP A 88 -18.16 -0.56 3.61
C ASP A 88 -19.21 -1.30 4.45
N ASP A 89 -18.82 -1.83 5.62
CA ASP A 89 -19.72 -2.53 6.53
C ASP A 89 -20.83 -1.59 7.06
N LEU A 90 -20.47 -0.34 7.38
CA LEU A 90 -21.43 0.69 7.74
C LEU A 90 -22.37 1.02 6.57
N GLY A 91 -21.84 1.07 5.34
CA GLY A 91 -22.65 1.19 4.13
C GLY A 91 -23.63 0.02 3.99
N TRP A 92 -23.20 -1.20 4.29
CA TRP A 92 -24.02 -2.41 4.36
C TRP A 92 -25.05 -2.42 5.50
N GLY A 93 -25.09 -1.40 6.35
CA GLY A 93 -26.05 -1.27 7.43
C GLY A 93 -25.64 -1.95 8.72
N TRP A 94 -24.39 -2.38 8.83
CA TRP A 94 -23.89 -2.96 10.08
C TRP A 94 -23.74 -1.86 11.13
N THR A 95 -23.97 -2.22 12.39
CA THR A 95 -23.71 -1.30 13.52
C THR A 95 -22.23 -1.33 13.89
N ALA A 96 -21.68 -0.23 14.40
CA ALA A 96 -20.28 -0.19 14.86
C ALA A 96 -19.96 -1.27 15.91
N ASP A 97 -20.92 -1.60 16.76
CA ASP A 97 -20.82 -2.65 17.76
C ASP A 97 -20.81 -4.06 17.14
N GLN A 98 -21.61 -4.30 16.10
CA GLN A 98 -21.56 -5.53 15.30
C GLN A 98 -20.21 -5.68 14.59
N ILE A 99 -19.71 -4.63 13.96
CA ILE A 99 -18.39 -4.62 13.30
C ILE A 99 -17.29 -4.89 14.31
N SER A 100 -17.35 -4.27 15.49
CA SER A 100 -16.35 -4.46 16.55
C SER A 100 -16.27 -5.93 17.01
N ARG A 101 -17.42 -6.59 17.18
CA ARG A 101 -17.46 -8.01 17.51
C ARG A 101 -16.95 -8.89 16.39
N ASP A 102 -17.32 -8.61 15.15
CA ASP A 102 -16.90 -9.40 13.99
C ASP A 102 -15.38 -9.30 13.78
N VAL A 103 -14.83 -8.09 13.78
CA VAL A 103 -13.40 -7.86 13.67
C VAL A 103 -12.64 -8.52 14.82
N HIS A 104 -13.14 -8.42 16.06
CA HIS A 104 -12.52 -9.10 17.19
C HIS A 104 -12.56 -10.63 17.05
N ALA A 105 -13.64 -11.20 16.52
CA ALA A 105 -13.79 -12.64 16.30
C ALA A 105 -12.87 -13.17 15.17
N ASN A 106 -12.56 -12.33 14.18
CA ASN A 106 -11.72 -12.69 13.04
C ASN A 106 -10.22 -12.36 13.23
N LEU A 107 -9.86 -11.55 14.22
CA LEU A 107 -8.49 -11.35 14.70
C LEU A 107 -8.12 -12.42 15.74
N ASP A 108 -6.85 -12.48 16.19
CA ASP A 108 -6.50 -13.28 17.37
C ASP A 108 -7.18 -12.65 18.61
N PRO A 109 -8.24 -13.28 19.16
CA PRO A 109 -9.05 -12.66 20.19
C PRO A 109 -8.37 -12.71 21.57
N ARG A 110 -7.21 -13.37 21.68
CA ARG A 110 -6.48 -13.52 22.94
C ARG A 110 -5.51 -12.38 23.20
N GLY A 111 -5.24 -11.53 22.20
CA GLY A 111 -4.28 -10.43 22.27
C GLY A 111 -4.86 -9.02 22.18
N ILE A 112 -6.15 -8.85 21.84
CA ILE A 112 -6.77 -7.54 21.60
C ILE A 112 -8.14 -7.52 22.27
N ALA A 113 -8.44 -6.56 23.15
CA ALA A 113 -9.75 -6.48 23.77
C ALA A 113 -10.80 -5.96 22.79
N VAL A 114 -12.08 -6.34 22.95
CA VAL A 114 -13.19 -5.81 22.13
C VAL A 114 -13.25 -4.28 22.21
N GLY A 115 -12.90 -3.68 23.36
CA GLY A 115 -12.84 -2.22 23.53
C GLY A 115 -11.76 -1.54 22.67
N ASP A 116 -10.66 -2.23 22.40
CA ASP A 116 -9.60 -1.73 21.51
C ASP A 116 -10.11 -1.73 20.05
N VAL A 117 -10.82 -2.79 19.66
CA VAL A 117 -11.46 -2.88 18.35
C VAL A 117 -12.57 -1.84 18.19
N ALA A 118 -13.37 -1.60 19.22
CA ALA A 118 -14.40 -0.55 19.20
C ALA A 118 -13.79 0.85 19.02
N SER A 119 -12.67 1.13 19.68
CA SER A 119 -11.92 2.37 19.49
C SER A 119 -11.40 2.49 18.06
N MET A 120 -10.89 1.39 17.48
CA MET A 120 -10.47 1.35 16.08
C MET A 120 -11.63 1.66 15.12
N VAL A 121 -12.80 1.03 15.32
CA VAL A 121 -14.00 1.27 14.49
C VAL A 121 -14.45 2.73 14.59
N GLY A 122 -14.47 3.31 15.79
CA GLY A 122 -14.84 4.71 15.99
C GLY A 122 -13.90 5.70 15.31
N ILE A 123 -12.59 5.50 15.44
CA ILE A 123 -11.56 6.34 14.81
C ILE A 123 -11.60 6.20 13.28
N ALA A 124 -11.75 4.97 12.77
CA ALA A 124 -11.87 4.70 11.34
C ALA A 124 -13.10 5.39 10.75
N HIS A 125 -14.25 5.29 11.42
CA HIS A 125 -15.48 5.95 11.01
C HIS A 125 -15.32 7.46 10.90
N ALA A 126 -14.73 8.09 11.92
CA ALA A 126 -14.50 9.53 11.93
C ALA A 126 -13.49 9.99 10.87
N THR A 127 -12.51 9.15 10.53
CA THR A 127 -11.42 9.52 9.62
C THR A 127 -11.77 9.28 8.15
N TYR A 128 -12.35 8.13 7.83
CA TYR A 128 -12.53 7.68 6.44
C TYR A 128 -13.97 7.70 5.94
N CYS A 129 -14.96 7.82 6.82
CA CYS A 129 -16.37 7.71 6.44
C CYS A 129 -17.18 9.02 6.59
N PRO A 130 -16.66 10.23 6.29
CA PRO A 130 -17.33 11.49 6.63
C PRO A 130 -18.69 11.68 5.93
N ASN A 131 -18.86 11.07 4.77
CA ASN A 131 -20.08 11.14 3.97
C ASN A 131 -20.80 9.79 3.88
N GLN A 132 -20.33 8.75 4.57
CA GLN A 132 -20.93 7.44 4.40
C GLN A 132 -22.40 7.45 4.84
N ARG A 133 -23.22 6.85 4.00
CA ARG A 133 -24.65 6.64 4.20
C ARG A 133 -24.91 5.17 3.95
N CYS A 134 -25.85 4.61 4.68
CA CYS A 134 -26.26 3.25 4.39
C CYS A 134 -26.90 3.18 2.99
N TRP A 135 -26.48 2.19 2.21
CA TRP A 135 -27.03 1.86 0.89
C TRP A 135 -27.67 0.46 0.84
N ALA A 136 -27.69 -0.26 1.96
CA ALA A 136 -28.32 -1.56 2.07
C ALA A 136 -29.84 -1.45 2.29
N PRO A 137 -30.64 -2.45 1.86
CA PRO A 137 -32.09 -2.44 2.04
C PRO A 137 -32.58 -2.52 3.49
N HIS A 138 -31.70 -2.90 4.42
CA HIS A 138 -32.02 -3.15 5.83
C HIS A 138 -31.48 -2.05 6.75
N CYS A 139 -31.40 -0.85 6.20
CA CYS A 139 -31.36 0.41 6.92
C CYS A 139 -32.74 1.08 6.83
#